data_AF-A0A327Y3Y6-F1
#
_entry.id   AF-A0A327Y3Y6-F1
#
_cell.length_a   1.000
_cell.length_b   1.000
_cell.length_c   1.000
_cell.angle_alpha   90.00
_cell.angle_beta   90.00
_cell.angle_gamma   90.00
#
_symmetry.space_group_name_H-M   'P 1'
#
loop_
_entity.id
_entity.type
_entity.pdbx_description
1 polymer ?
#
loop_
_entity_poly.entity_id
_entity_poly.type
_entity_poly.pdbx_seq_one_letter_code
_entity_poly.pdbx_strand_id
1 'polypeptide(L)'
;QFSSFAWTDRLRRTGVRISMDGKGRFLDNIFIERLWRTLKYECVYLHAWETGAEAKAGIRKWMTFYNHQRPHSALGGRPPAVVYWQRNETTNPDQQVQRVA
;
A
#
# COMPACT_ATOMS: atom_id res chain seq x y z
N GLN A 1 -18.44 -7.62 1.32
CA GLN A 1 -17.01 -7.97 1.07
C GLN A 1 -16.11 -7.64 2.26
N PHE A 2 -16.15 -6.43 2.84
CA PHE A 2 -15.37 -6.09 4.06
C PHE A 2 -16.17 -6.12 5.37
N SER A 3 -17.50 -6.13 5.29
CA SER A 3 -18.41 -6.34 6.43
C SER A 3 -18.83 -7.80 6.62
N SER A 4 -18.32 -8.73 5.80
CA SER A 4 -18.70 -10.14 5.89
C SER A 4 -18.14 -10.77 7.16
N PHE A 5 -18.87 -11.75 7.70
CA PHE A 5 -18.43 -12.50 8.88
C PHE A 5 -17.06 -13.17 8.64
N ALA A 6 -16.90 -13.86 7.50
CA ALA A 6 -15.65 -14.55 7.17
C ALA A 6 -14.42 -13.61 7.16
N TRP A 7 -14.59 -12.35 6.76
CA TRP A 7 -13.51 -11.36 6.77
C TRP A 7 -13.22 -10.85 8.19
N THR A 8 -14.26 -10.41 8.90
CA THR A 8 -14.13 -9.81 10.23
C THR A 8 -13.67 -10.81 11.29
N ASP A 9 -14.13 -12.06 11.22
CA ASP A 9 -13.70 -13.16 12.09
C ASP A 9 -12.21 -13.47 11.92
N ARG A 10 -11.72 -13.55 10.67
CA ARG A 10 -10.28 -13.76 10.41
C ARG A 10 -9.42 -12.65 11.03
N LEU A 11 -9.81 -11.39 10.87
CA LEU A 11 -9.08 -10.25 11.42
C LEU A 11 -9.06 -10.27 12.96
N ARG A 12 -10.21 -10.58 13.58
CA ARG A 12 -10.33 -10.70 15.04
C ARG A 12 -9.42 -11.81 15.58
N ARG A 13 -9.39 -12.98 14.95
CA ARG A 13 -8.52 -14.11 15.34
C ARG A 13 -7.03 -13.77 15.27
N THR A 14 -6.64 -12.89 14.36
CA THR A 14 -5.25 -12.41 14.24
C THR A 14 -4.93 -11.20 15.14
N GLY A 15 -5.86 -10.74 15.97
CA GLY A 15 -5.66 -9.58 16.85
C GLY A 15 -5.61 -8.24 16.11
N VAL A 16 -6.06 -8.17 14.85
CA VAL A 16 -6.06 -6.95 14.06
C VAL A 16 -7.23 -6.06 14.49
N ARG A 17 -6.94 -4.82 14.89
CA ARG A 17 -7.97 -3.82 15.19
C ARG A 17 -8.72 -3.43 13.92
N ILE A 18 -10.00 -3.74 13.87
CA ILE A 18 -10.87 -3.37 12.75
C ILE A 18 -11.35 -1.92 12.96
N SER A 19 -11.14 -1.07 11.96
CA SER A 19 -11.68 0.29 11.90
C SER A 19 -12.36 0.45 10.55
N MET A 20 -13.65 0.79 10.55
CA MET A 20 -14.40 1.10 9.31
C MET A 20 -14.55 2.61 9.18
N ASP A 21 -14.63 3.08 7.94
CA ASP A 21 -14.94 4.47 7.63
C ASP A 21 -16.38 4.81 8.01
N GLY A 22 -16.61 6.09 8.31
CA GLY A 22 -17.96 6.59 8.50
C GLY A 22 -18.68 6.72 7.15
N LYS A 23 -20.00 6.54 7.14
CA LYS A 23 -20.80 6.75 5.92
C LYS A 23 -20.57 8.17 5.37
N GLY A 24 -20.14 8.27 4.12
CA GLY A 24 -19.88 9.55 3.45
C GLY A 24 -18.55 10.23 3.79
N ARG A 25 -17.63 9.56 4.51
CA ARG A 25 -16.32 10.13 4.87
C ARG A 25 -15.26 9.87 3.78
N PHE A 26 -15.40 10.54 2.64
CA PHE A 26 -14.47 10.40 1.50
C PHE A 26 -12.99 10.66 1.86
N LEU A 27 -12.74 11.49 2.88
CA LEU A 27 -11.38 11.79 3.37
C LEU A 27 -10.64 10.55 3.88
N ASP A 28 -11.37 9.56 4.42
CA ASP A 28 -10.76 8.32 4.91
C ASP A 28 -10.16 7.50 3.74
N ASN A 29 -10.69 7.67 2.52
CA ASN A 29 -10.30 6.92 1.31
C ASN A 29 -9.37 7.70 0.37
N ILE A 30 -9.13 8.98 0.62
CA ILE A 30 -8.45 9.89 -0.33
C ILE A 30 -7.05 9.43 -0.73
N PHE A 31 -6.30 8.80 0.19
CA PHE A 31 -4.94 8.35 -0.07
C PHE A 31 -4.90 7.18 -1.05
N ILE A 32 -5.77 6.19 -0.83
CA ILE A 32 -5.82 5.00 -1.68
C ILE A 32 -6.45 5.34 -3.05
N GLU A 33 -7.43 6.25 -3.11
CA GLU A 33 -7.97 6.76 -4.37
C GLU A 33 -6.91 7.48 -5.19
N ARG A 34 -6.06 8.29 -4.54
CA ARG A 34 -4.94 8.96 -5.21
C ARG A 34 -3.97 7.94 -5.81
N LEU A 35 -3.61 6.88 -5.07
CA LEU A 35 -2.78 5.79 -5.58
C LEU A 35 -3.41 5.15 -6.81
N TRP A 36 -4.69 4.77 -6.74
CA TRP A 36 -5.38 4.11 -7.84
C TRP A 36 -5.49 4.99 -9.07
N ARG A 37 -5.74 6.29 -8.90
CA ARG A 37 -5.73 7.24 -10.01
C ARG A 37 -4.37 7.24 -10.68
N THR A 38 -3.29 7.42 -9.92
CA THR A 38 -1.93 7.43 -10.48
C THR A 38 -1.61 6.13 -11.21
N LEU A 39 -1.88 4.96 -10.62
CA LEU A 39 -1.67 3.66 -11.29
C LEU A 39 -2.42 3.57 -12.62
N LYS A 40 -3.69 4.00 -12.65
CA LYS A 40 -4.50 3.89 -13.86
C LYS A 40 -3.93 4.74 -14.99
N TYR A 41 -3.60 6.00 -14.70
CA TYR A 41 -3.09 6.94 -15.70
C TYR A 41 -1.66 6.63 -16.14
N GLU A 42 -0.79 6.19 -15.22
CA GLU A 42 0.63 5.96 -15.51
C GLU A 42 0.94 4.53 -15.96
N CYS A 43 0.02 3.57 -15.79
CA CYS A 43 0.23 2.17 -16.15
C CYS A 43 -0.95 1.58 -16.91
N VAL A 44 -2.14 1.51 -16.30
CA VAL A 44 -3.23 0.68 -16.86
C VAL A 44 -3.71 1.20 -18.21
N TYR A 45 -3.92 2.51 -18.35
CA TYR A 45 -4.46 3.11 -19.57
C TYR A 45 -3.44 3.26 -20.71
N LEU A 46 -2.14 3.10 -20.41
CA LEU A 46 -1.08 3.21 -21.42
C LEU A 46 -0.79 1.88 -22.13
N HIS A 47 -1.38 0.78 -21.68
CA HIS A 47 -1.06 -0.57 -22.17
C HIS A 47 -2.33 -1.31 -22.57
N ALA A 48 -2.29 -1.94 -23.74
CA ALA A 48 -3.30 -2.88 -24.19
C ALA A 48 -2.85 -4.31 -23.84
N TRP A 49 -3.05 -4.73 -22.59
CA TRP A 49 -2.68 -6.08 -22.14
C TRP A 49 -3.56 -7.12 -22.82
N GLU A 50 -2.96 -8.20 -23.32
CA GLU A 50 -3.70 -9.30 -23.95
C GLU A 50 -4.19 -10.30 -22.89
N THR A 51 -3.43 -10.45 -21.80
CA THR A 51 -3.77 -11.39 -20.73
C THR A 51 -3.75 -10.76 -19.34
N GLY A 52 -4.49 -11.38 -18.41
CA GLY A 52 -4.44 -11.00 -16.99
C GLY A 52 -3.06 -11.23 -16.35
N ALA A 53 -2.27 -12.18 -16.87
CA ALA A 53 -0.91 -12.44 -16.40
C ALA A 53 0.03 -11.28 -16.73
N GLU A 54 -0.05 -10.75 -17.95
CA GLU A 54 0.69 -9.57 -18.38
C GLU A 54 0.28 -8.33 -17.58
N ALA A 55 -1.02 -8.08 -17.44
CA ALA A 55 -1.52 -6.96 -16.64
C ALA A 55 -1.00 -7.04 -15.19
N LYS A 56 -1.01 -8.23 -14.59
CA LYS A 56 -0.47 -8.46 -13.24
C LYS A 56 1.04 -8.20 -13.16
N ALA A 57 1.80 -8.60 -14.17
CA ALA A 57 3.25 -8.35 -14.23
C ALA A 57 3.55 -6.85 -14.38
N GLY A 58 2.82 -6.16 -15.28
CA GLY A 58 2.93 -4.71 -15.49
C GLY A 58 2.59 -3.92 -14.22
N ILE A 59 1.46 -4.23 -13.58
CA ILE A 59 1.06 -3.60 -12.32
C ILE A 59 2.09 -3.87 -11.22
N ARG A 60 2.63 -5.09 -11.12
CA ARG A 60 3.68 -5.40 -10.14
C ARG A 60 4.92 -4.54 -10.36
N LYS A 61 5.39 -4.44 -11.60
CA LYS A 61 6.54 -3.61 -11.97
C LYS A 61 6.29 -2.14 -11.60
N TRP A 62 5.11 -1.62 -11.92
CA TRP A 62 4.73 -0.25 -11.57
C TRP A 62 4.68 -0.04 -10.05
N MET A 63 4.13 -1.00 -9.29
CA MET A 63 4.05 -0.90 -7.82
C MET A 63 5.44 -0.92 -7.17
N THR A 64 6.38 -1.69 -7.71
CA THR A 64 7.79 -1.69 -7.28
C THR A 64 8.41 -0.31 -7.52
N PHE A 65 8.22 0.26 -8.71
CA PHE A 65 8.68 1.62 -9.02
C PHE A 65 8.07 2.66 -8.06
N TYR A 66 6.74 2.64 -7.88
CA TYR A 66 6.03 3.58 -7.01
C TYR A 66 6.55 3.56 -5.57
N ASN A 67 6.76 2.37 -5.00
CA ASN A 67 7.16 2.24 -3.60
C ASN A 67 8.66 2.49 -3.37
N HIS A 68 9.53 2.09 -4.29
CA HIS A 68 10.97 2.06 -4.06
C HIS A 68 11.78 3.12 -4.81
N GLN A 69 11.21 3.75 -5.85
CA GLN A 69 11.98 4.62 -6.75
C GLN A 69 11.31 5.98 -6.96
N ARG A 70 9.98 6.04 -7.00
CA ARG A 70 9.23 7.28 -7.25
C ARG A 70 9.47 8.29 -6.13
N PRO A 71 9.94 9.51 -6.42
CA PRO A 71 10.05 10.55 -5.42
C PRO A 71 8.66 11.14 -5.09
N HIS A 72 8.38 11.36 -3.81
CA HIS A 72 7.14 11.99 -3.34
C HIS A 72 7.43 13.30 -2.63
N SER A 73 6.88 14.41 -3.14
CA SER A 73 7.06 15.74 -2.55
C SER A 73 6.54 15.82 -1.11
N ALA A 74 5.42 15.16 -0.80
CA ALA A 74 4.91 15.02 0.57
C ALA A 74 5.86 14.27 1.53
N LEU A 75 6.85 13.55 1.00
CA LEU A 75 7.84 12.79 1.76
C LEU A 75 9.26 13.41 1.69
N GLY A 76 9.36 14.66 1.24
CA GLY A 76 10.65 15.34 1.04
C GLY A 76 11.45 14.73 -0.12
N GLY A 77 10.77 14.26 -1.16
CA GLY A 77 11.41 13.64 -2.33
C GLY A 77 11.78 12.16 -2.15
N ARG A 78 11.55 11.58 -0.96
CA ARG A 78 11.88 10.17 -0.69
C ARG A 78 10.81 9.20 -1.21
N PRO A 79 11.17 7.97 -1.59
CA PRO A 79 10.21 6.92 -1.90
C PRO A 79 9.41 6.46 -0.67
N PRO A 80 8.16 6.00 -0.84
CA PRO A 80 7.31 5.52 0.25
C PRO A 80 7.94 4.42 1.12
N ALA A 81 8.66 3.48 0.51
CA ALA A 81 9.33 2.39 1.23
C ALA A 81 10.41 2.92 2.18
N VAL A 82 11.18 3.94 1.78
CA VAL A 82 12.21 4.50 2.66
C VAL A 82 11.58 5.05 3.94
N VAL A 83 10.48 5.80 3.81
CA VAL A 83 9.80 6.41 4.97
C VAL A 83 9.11 5.35 5.85
N TYR A 84 8.48 4.35 5.24
CA TYR A 84 7.78 3.30 5.98
C TYR A 84 8.74 2.47 6.85
N TRP A 85 9.86 2.03 6.29
CA TRP A 85 10.84 1.23 7.04
C TRP A 85 11.58 2.05 8.10
N GLN A 86 11.96 3.29 7.82
CA GLN A 86 12.54 4.20 8.83
C GLN A 86 11.61 4.38 10.03
N ARG A 87 10.30 4.55 9.78
CA ARG A 87 9.31 4.68 10.86
C ARG A 87 9.22 3.41 11.69
N ASN A 88 9.24 2.24 11.06
CA ASN A 88 9.21 0.97 11.79
C ASN A 88 10.45 0.77 12.67
N GLU A 89 11.63 1.14 12.19
CA GLU A 89 12.87 1.09 13.00
C GLU A 89 12.77 2.01 14.23
N THR A 90 12.27 3.24 14.07
CA THR A 90 12.06 4.14 15.22
C THR A 90 10.97 3.69 16.19
N THR A 91 9.97 2.94 15.71
CA THR A 91 8.84 2.47 16.53
C THR A 91 9.15 1.13 17.22
N ASN A 92 10.16 0.39 16.75
CA ASN A 92 10.56 -0.90 17.31
C ASN A 92 12.10 -1.08 17.30
N PRO A 93 12.84 -0.30 18.12
CA PRO A 93 14.30 -0.32 18.12
C PRO A 93 14.91 -1.68 18.49
N ASP A 94 14.20 -2.51 19.27
CA ASP A 94 14.72 -3.79 19.79
C ASP A 94 14.83 -4.90 18.72
N GLN A 95 14.12 -4.79 17.59
CA GLN A 95 14.20 -5.79 16.51
C GLN A 95 15.44 -5.63 15.61
N GLN A 96 16.17 -4.52 15.71
CA GLN A 96 17.37 -4.27 14.90
C GLN A 96 18.60 -4.98 15.47
N VAL A 97 18.68 -5.15 16.80
CA VAL A 97 19.80 -5.81 17.50
C VAL A 97 19.86 -7.32 17.21
N GLN A 98 18.72 -7.97 16.94
CA GLN A 98 18.65 -9.41 16.71
C GLN A 98 19.03 -9.86 15.29
N ARG A 99 19.29 -8.94 14.34
CA ARG A 99 19.67 -9.29 12.95
C ARG A 99 21.18 -9.22 12.68
N VAL A 100 21.96 -8.81 13.69
CA VAL A 100 23.43 -8.64 13.58
C VAL A 100 24.20 -9.62 14.48
N ALA A 101 23.51 -10.61 15.06
CA ALA A 101 24.10 -11.70 15.84
C ALA A 101 24.02 -13.04 15.09
#